data_AF-A0A849QM93-F1
#
_entry.id   AF-A0A849QM93-F1
#
_cell.length_a   1.000
_cell.length_b   1.000
_cell.length_c   1.000
_cell.angle_alpha   90.00
_cell.angle_beta   90.00
_cell.angle_gamma   90.00
#
_symmetry.space_group_name_H-M   'P 1'
#
loop_
_entity.id
_entity.type
_entity.pdbx_description
1 polymer ?
#
loop_
_entity_poly.entity_id
_entity_poly.type
_entity_poly.pdbx_seq_one_letter_code
_entity_poly.pdbx_strand_id
1 'polypeptide(L)'
;MKLKGFRFGKDKGLHKRHTDELELDEKHISLIYDALSELIFLVAVEPDDRFRFVSVNQAFLTVTGLTRKQVIGKRIEEVLPETAHALVIGKYKAAINENKTVFWEQASTFPTGERLGAMAVTPV
;
A
#
# COMPACT_ATOMS: atom_id res chain seq x y z
N MET A 1 -3.40 51.99 13.27
CA MET A 1 -3.22 51.98 14.73
C MET A 1 -4.47 51.46 15.42
N LYS A 2 -4.40 50.29 16.07
CA LYS A 2 -5.04 49.87 17.34
C LYS A 2 -4.38 48.51 17.72
N LEU A 3 -3.94 48.37 18.97
CA LEU A 3 -3.36 47.14 19.55
C LEU A 3 -4.27 46.62 20.67
N LYS A 4 -4.29 45.30 20.90
CA LYS A 4 -4.81 44.65 22.13
C LYS A 4 -4.05 43.33 22.38
N GLY A 5 -3.39 43.20 23.53
CA GLY A 5 -2.78 41.95 24.07
C GLY A 5 -3.75 41.18 24.98
N PHE A 6 -3.49 40.05 25.64
CA PHE A 6 -2.42 39.02 25.75
C PHE A 6 -3.14 37.71 26.18
N ARG A 7 -2.60 36.52 25.91
CA ARG A 7 -2.58 35.41 26.90
C ARG A 7 -1.45 34.42 26.59
N PHE A 8 -0.52 34.28 27.54
CA PHE A 8 0.34 33.11 27.62
C PHE A 8 -0.48 31.96 28.22
N GLY A 9 -0.63 30.89 27.45
CA GLY A 9 -0.80 29.53 27.94
C GLY A 9 0.00 28.67 26.98
N LYS A 10 0.96 27.87 27.47
CA LYS A 10 1.59 26.86 26.61
C LYS A 10 0.48 25.91 26.19
N ASP A 11 -0.04 26.09 24.98
CA ASP A 11 -1.11 25.28 24.40
C ASP A 11 -0.55 23.92 24.01
N LYS A 12 -0.19 23.11 25.02
CA LYS A 12 0.14 21.70 24.86
C LYS A 12 -1.12 20.86 24.59
N GLY A 13 -2.32 21.43 24.79
CA GLY A 13 -3.58 20.73 24.63
C GLY A 13 -4.08 20.67 23.18
N LEU A 14 -3.77 21.66 22.35
CA LEU A 14 -4.15 21.63 20.93
C LEU A 14 -3.27 20.68 20.11
N HIS A 15 -1.95 20.71 20.31
CA HIS A 15 -1.05 19.73 19.69
C HIS A 15 -1.37 18.30 20.13
N LYS A 16 -1.57 18.08 21.43
CA LYS A 16 -1.89 16.74 21.92
C LYS A 16 -3.22 16.22 21.35
N ARG A 17 -4.25 17.06 21.26
CA ARG A 17 -5.54 16.67 20.64
C ARG A 17 -5.42 16.34 19.15
N HIS A 18 -4.68 17.14 18.37
CA HIS A 18 -4.44 16.83 16.96
C HIS A 18 -3.60 15.56 16.78
N THR A 19 -2.61 15.31 17.63
CA THR A 19 -1.82 14.08 17.59
C THR A 19 -2.67 12.88 17.96
N ASP A 20 -3.46 12.96 19.04
CA ASP A 20 -4.35 11.89 19.48
C ASP A 20 -5.43 11.56 18.41
N GLU A 21 -5.92 12.57 17.70
CA GLU A 21 -6.89 12.42 16.60
C GLU A 21 -6.26 11.77 15.36
N LEU A 22 -5.06 12.20 14.95
CA LEU A 22 -4.30 11.56 13.86
C LEU A 22 -3.96 10.10 14.18
N GLU A 23 -3.54 9.81 15.42
CA GLU A 23 -3.26 8.43 15.86
C GLU A 23 -4.51 7.55 15.84
N LEU A 24 -5.68 8.12 16.16
CA LEU A 24 -6.94 7.41 16.13
C LEU A 24 -7.35 7.10 14.68
N ASP A 25 -7.22 8.07 13.78
CA ASP A 25 -7.49 7.90 12.36
C ASP A 25 -6.55 6.88 11.72
N GLU A 26 -5.26 6.92 12.03
CA GLU A 26 -4.28 5.92 11.58
C GLU A 26 -4.66 4.51 12.05
N LYS A 27 -5.11 4.35 13.30
CA LYS A 27 -5.58 3.06 13.83
C LYS A 27 -6.83 2.57 13.11
N HIS A 28 -7.80 3.45 12.87
CA HIS A 28 -9.01 3.08 12.13
C HIS A 28 -8.69 2.65 10.69
N ILE A 29 -7.82 3.39 9.99
CA ILE A 29 -7.38 3.05 8.64
C ILE A 29 -6.67 1.69 8.64
N SER A 30 -5.74 1.46 9.58
CA SER A 30 -5.02 0.19 9.70
C SER A 30 -5.98 -0.99 9.94
N LEU A 31 -6.97 -0.80 10.81
CA LEU A 31 -7.97 -1.84 11.10
C LEU A 31 -8.79 -2.21 9.86
N ILE A 32 -9.28 -1.21 9.12
CA ILE A 32 -10.04 -1.45 7.88
C ILE A 32 -9.14 -2.14 6.86
N TYR A 33 -7.93 -1.62 6.65
CA TYR A 33 -6.95 -2.15 5.70
C TYR A 33 -6.64 -3.64 5.93
N ASP A 34 -6.43 -4.03 7.19
CA ASP A 34 -6.10 -5.42 7.56
C ASP A 34 -7.32 -6.33 7.71
N ALA A 35 -8.52 -5.78 7.93
CA ALA A 35 -9.76 -6.57 8.00
C ALA A 35 -10.27 -6.99 6.61
N LEU A 36 -9.89 -6.27 5.54
CA LEU A 36 -10.26 -6.63 4.18
C LEU A 36 -9.62 -7.96 3.78
N SER A 37 -10.44 -8.87 3.25
CA SER A 37 -10.00 -10.21 2.81
C SER A 37 -9.37 -10.20 1.42
N GLU A 38 -9.47 -9.09 0.70
CA GLU A 38 -8.82 -8.88 -0.59
C GLU A 38 -7.33 -8.59 -0.41
N LEU A 39 -6.51 -9.00 -1.37
CA LEU A 39 -5.08 -8.73 -1.35
C LEU A 39 -4.85 -7.27 -1.70
N ILE A 40 -4.45 -6.46 -0.72
CA ILE A 40 -4.17 -5.04 -0.92
C ILE A 40 -2.69 -4.80 -0.73
N PHE A 41 -2.09 -4.06 -1.65
CA PHE A 41 -0.70 -3.67 -1.62
C PHE A 41 -0.50 -2.26 -2.17
N LEU A 42 0.61 -1.64 -1.78
CA LEU A 42 1.09 -0.37 -2.31
C LEU A 42 2.51 -0.59 -2.84
N VAL A 43 2.79 -0.12 -4.04
CA VAL A 43 4.12 -0.14 -4.65
C VAL A 43 4.59 1.27 -4.96
N ALA A 44 5.85 1.56 -4.65
CA ALA A 44 6.54 2.76 -5.12
C ALA A 44 7.09 2.51 -6.52
N VAL A 45 7.00 3.54 -7.37
CA VAL A 45 7.65 3.56 -8.68
C VAL A 45 9.08 4.07 -8.51
N GLU A 46 10.04 3.28 -8.94
CA GLU A 46 11.46 3.61 -8.98
C GLU A 46 11.89 3.94 -10.43
N PRO A 47 13.05 4.59 -10.62
CA PRO A 47 13.64 4.72 -11.96
C PRO A 47 13.80 3.37 -12.65
N ASP A 48 13.72 3.40 -13.99
CA ASP A 48 13.85 2.25 -14.88
C ASP A 48 12.68 1.24 -14.82
N ASP A 49 11.45 1.73 -14.63
CA ASP A 49 10.21 0.92 -14.56
C ASP A 49 10.28 -0.18 -13.48
N ARG A 50 10.93 0.13 -12.35
CA ARG A 50 11.03 -0.79 -11.22
C ARG A 50 9.99 -0.45 -10.18
N PHE A 51 9.52 -1.48 -9.47
CA PHE A 51 8.44 -1.33 -8.51
C PHE A 51 8.82 -1.98 -7.19
N ARG A 52 8.69 -1.25 -6.08
CA ARG A 52 9.04 -1.72 -4.74
C ARG A 52 7.82 -1.75 -3.84
N PHE A 53 7.58 -2.86 -3.16
CA PHE A 53 6.51 -2.95 -2.17
C PHE A 53 6.75 -2.01 -0.99
N VAL A 54 5.78 -1.13 -0.74
CA VAL A 54 5.76 -0.18 0.38
C VAL A 54 4.87 -0.72 1.50
N SER A 55 3.71 -1.27 1.14
CA SER A 55 2.75 -1.81 2.10
C SER A 55 2.03 -3.02 1.53
N VAL A 56 1.60 -3.92 2.42
CA VAL A 56 0.68 -5.02 2.13
C VAL A 56 -0.21 -5.24 3.35
N ASN A 57 -1.48 -5.59 3.13
CA ASN A 57 -2.41 -5.92 4.21
C ASN A 57 -2.21 -7.36 4.72
N GLN A 58 -2.90 -7.70 5.81
CA GLN A 58 -2.82 -9.03 6.39
C GLN A 58 -3.31 -10.14 5.42
N ALA A 59 -4.33 -9.88 4.59
CA ALA A 59 -4.81 -10.85 3.61
C ALA A 59 -3.74 -11.23 2.58
N PHE A 60 -2.94 -10.27 2.10
CA PHE A 60 -1.81 -10.53 1.22
C PHE A 60 -0.84 -11.56 1.83
N LEU A 61 -0.44 -11.36 3.09
CA LEU A 61 0.50 -12.25 3.76
C LEU A 61 -0.09 -13.65 3.95
N THR A 62 -1.35 -13.72 4.37
CA THR A 62 -2.06 -15.01 4.59
C THR A 62 -2.22 -15.79 3.29
N VAL A 63 -2.66 -15.14 2.21
CA VAL A 63 -2.93 -15.82 0.93
C VAL A 63 -1.63 -16.21 0.24
N THR A 64 -0.61 -15.35 0.23
CA THR A 64 0.67 -15.66 -0.41
C THR A 64 1.54 -16.58 0.45
N GLY A 65 1.32 -16.65 1.76
CA GLY A 65 2.20 -17.36 2.69
C GLY A 65 3.56 -16.68 2.91
N LEU A 66 3.73 -15.45 2.41
CA LEU A 66 4.95 -14.67 2.58
C LEU A 66 4.93 -13.89 3.90
N THR A 67 6.11 -13.66 4.46
CA THR A 67 6.27 -12.79 5.63
C THR A 67 6.45 -11.34 5.19
N ARG A 68 6.08 -10.39 6.06
CA ARG A 68 6.26 -8.95 5.80
C ARG A 68 7.73 -8.60 5.47
N LYS A 69 8.70 -9.27 6.10
CA LYS A 69 10.14 -9.10 5.85
C LYS A 69 10.57 -9.56 4.45
N GLN A 70 9.88 -10.53 3.87
CA GLN A 70 10.15 -11.00 2.51
C GLN A 70 9.56 -10.09 1.44
N VAL A 71 8.66 -9.17 1.82
CA VAL A 71 7.89 -8.35 0.86
C VAL A 71 8.24 -6.86 0.97
N ILE A 72 8.15 -6.29 2.16
CA ILE A 72 8.30 -4.84 2.33
C ILE A 72 9.72 -4.40 2.01
N GLY A 73 9.81 -3.35 1.19
CA GLY A 73 11.08 -2.84 0.69
C GLY A 73 11.72 -3.73 -0.37
N LYS A 74 11.05 -4.76 -0.87
CA LYS A 74 11.53 -5.64 -1.95
C LYS A 74 10.93 -5.26 -3.29
N ARG A 75 11.68 -5.48 -4.37
CA ARG A 75 11.18 -5.30 -5.73
C ARG A 75 10.24 -6.42 -6.12
N ILE A 76 9.34 -6.14 -7.06
CA ILE A 76 8.42 -7.14 -7.62
C ILE A 76 9.18 -8.41 -8.04
N GLU A 77 10.34 -8.24 -8.65
CA GLU A 77 11.18 -9.31 -9.17
C GLU A 77 11.84 -10.15 -8.06
N GLU A 78 12.00 -9.61 -6.85
CA GLU A 78 12.51 -10.34 -5.69
C GLU A 78 11.42 -11.14 -4.96
N VAL A 79 10.14 -10.85 -5.22
CA VAL A 79 8.99 -11.39 -4.45
C VAL A 79 8.14 -12.32 -5.29
N LEU A 80 7.86 -11.95 -6.54
CA LEU A 80 7.01 -12.73 -7.44
C LEU A 80 7.83 -13.74 -8.25
N PRO A 81 7.22 -14.85 -8.69
CA PRO A 81 7.84 -15.76 -9.66
C PRO A 81 8.22 -15.04 -10.96
N GLU A 82 9.35 -15.42 -11.56
CA GLU A 82 9.86 -14.85 -12.83
C GLU A 82 8.82 -14.86 -13.95
N THR A 83 8.01 -15.93 -14.01
CA THR A 83 6.91 -16.09 -14.97
C THR A 83 5.85 -14.99 -14.90
N ALA A 84 5.72 -14.29 -13.77
CA ALA A 84 4.77 -13.20 -13.58
C ALA A 84 5.36 -11.82 -13.88
N HIS A 85 6.69 -11.65 -13.94
CA HIS A 85 7.34 -10.34 -13.95
C HIS A 85 6.90 -9.49 -15.14
N ALA A 86 7.04 -10.02 -16.37
CA ALA A 86 6.72 -9.29 -17.60
C ALA A 86 5.25 -8.84 -17.65
N LEU A 87 4.33 -9.72 -17.20
CA LEU A 87 2.92 -9.41 -17.15
C LEU A 87 2.64 -8.28 -16.15
N VAL A 88 3.09 -8.43 -14.91
CA VAL A 88 2.79 -7.49 -13.82
C VAL A 88 3.41 -6.12 -14.10
N ILE A 89 4.69 -6.06 -14.49
CA ILE A 89 5.39 -4.83 -14.85
C ILE A 89 4.67 -4.14 -16.02
N GLY A 90 4.27 -4.89 -17.05
CA GLY A 90 3.51 -4.36 -18.18
C GLY A 90 2.18 -3.73 -17.75
N LYS A 91 1.44 -4.37 -16.85
CA LYS A 91 0.16 -3.86 -16.32
C LYS A 91 0.35 -2.59 -15.50
N TYR A 92 1.40 -2.51 -14.69
CA TYR A 92 1.68 -1.33 -13.87
C TYR A 92 2.07 -0.14 -14.74
N LYS A 93 2.93 -0.37 -15.74
CA LYS A 93 3.29 0.64 -16.74
C LYS A 93 2.08 1.15 -17.50
N ALA A 94 1.18 0.26 -17.93
CA ALA A 94 -0.06 0.66 -18.60
C ALA A 94 -0.94 1.54 -17.69
N ALA A 95 -1.12 1.15 -16.43
CA ALA A 95 -1.90 1.91 -15.46
C ALA A 95 -1.32 3.33 -15.27
N ILE A 96 0.00 3.44 -15.09
CA ILE A 96 0.70 4.71 -14.91
C ILE A 96 0.62 5.59 -16.16
N ASN A 97 0.93 5.03 -17.33
CA ASN A 97 0.95 5.78 -18.59
C ASN A 97 -0.43 6.30 -18.97
N GLU A 98 -1.48 5.53 -18.70
CA GLU A 98 -2.86 5.91 -19.01
C GLU A 98 -3.52 6.72 -17.87
N ASN A 99 -2.88 6.77 -16.70
CA ASN A 99 -3.42 7.30 -15.46
C ASN A 99 -4.83 6.73 -15.13
N LYS A 100 -4.98 5.41 -15.28
CA LYS A 100 -6.26 4.69 -15.15
C LYS A 100 -6.08 3.35 -14.45
N THR A 101 -7.16 2.86 -13.88
CA THR A 101 -7.21 1.49 -13.34
C THR A 101 -7.12 0.46 -14.46
N VAL A 102 -6.19 -0.48 -14.33
CA VAL A 102 -6.06 -1.63 -15.24
C VAL A 102 -6.51 -2.90 -14.51
N PHE A 103 -7.36 -3.69 -15.17
CA PHE A 103 -7.90 -4.95 -14.67
C PHE A 103 -7.37 -6.15 -15.48
N TRP A 104 -7.11 -7.27 -14.82
CA TRP A 104 -6.80 -8.55 -15.47
C TRP A 104 -7.07 -9.73 -14.54
N GLU A 105 -7.25 -10.91 -15.11
CA GLU A 105 -7.25 -12.16 -14.35
C GLU A 105 -5.86 -12.78 -14.36
N GLN A 106 -5.45 -13.38 -13.25
CA GLN A 106 -4.15 -14.03 -13.12
C GLN A 106 -4.24 -15.31 -12.31
N ALA A 107 -3.67 -16.39 -12.86
CA ALA A 107 -3.32 -17.57 -12.10
C ALA A 107 -1.92 -17.38 -11.52
N SER A 108 -1.78 -17.55 -10.21
CA SER A 108 -0.51 -17.42 -9.49
C SER A 108 -0.29 -18.63 -8.59
N THR A 109 0.95 -19.11 -8.55
CA THR A 109 1.38 -20.17 -7.63
C THR A 109 2.04 -19.54 -6.43
N PHE A 110 1.47 -19.76 -5.24
CA PHE A 110 2.02 -19.33 -3.97
C PHE A 110 2.43 -20.55 -3.13
N PRO A 111 3.26 -20.38 -2.08
CA PRO A 111 3.50 -21.41 -1.07
C PRO A 111 2.24 -22.12 -0.54
N THR A 112 1.10 -21.42 -0.53
CA THR A 112 -0.21 -21.94 -0.09
C THR A 112 -0.98 -22.70 -1.18
N GLY A 113 -0.48 -22.76 -2.42
CA GLY A 113 -1.10 -23.42 -3.57
C GLY A 113 -1.36 -22.49 -4.76
N GLU A 114 -2.00 -23.03 -5.80
CA GLU A 114 -2.44 -22.27 -6.98
C GLU A 114 -3.71 -21.46 -6.67
N ARG A 115 -3.76 -20.23 -7.18
CA ARG A 115 -4.89 -19.31 -7.04
C ARG A 115 -5.19 -18.61 -8.36
N LEU A 116 -6.45 -18.59 -8.76
CA LEU A 116 -6.97 -17.69 -9.79
C LEU A 116 -7.61 -16.49 -9.10
N GLY A 117 -7.23 -15.27 -9.50
CA GLY A 117 -7.79 -14.05 -8.96
C GLY A 117 -7.89 -12.94 -10.00
N ALA A 118 -8.88 -12.07 -9.82
CA ALA A 118 -8.94 -10.80 -10.54
C ALA A 118 -8.03 -9.79 -9.82
N MET A 119 -7.25 -9.06 -10.60
CA MET A 119 -6.30 -8.06 -10.16
C MET A 119 -6.72 -6.70 -10.72
N ALA A 120 -6.56 -5.66 -9.89
CA ALA A 120 -6.75 -4.28 -10.30
C ALA A 120 -5.61 -3.42 -9.74
N VAL A 121 -5.05 -2.53 -10.56
CA VAL A 121 -4.05 -1.55 -10.11
C VAL A 121 -4.39 -0.17 -10.62
N THR A 122 -4.28 0.80 -9.72
CA THR A 122 -4.63 2.21 -9.94
C THR A 122 -3.45 3.07 -9.50
N PRO A 123 -2.98 4.02 -10.34
CA PRO A 123 -2.02 5.03 -9.91
C PRO A 123 -2.64 5.95 -8.85
N VAL A 124 -1.88 6.28 -7.81
CA VAL A 124 -2.30 7.15 -6.69
C VAL A 124 -1.28 8.24 -6.42
#